data_AF-A0A356F8J6-F1
#
_entry.id   AF-A0A356F8J6-F1
#
_cell.length_a   1.000
_cell.length_b   1.000
_cell.length_c   1.000
_cell.angle_alpha   90.00
_cell.angle_beta   90.00
_cell.angle_gamma   90.00
#
_symmetry.space_group_name_H-M   'P 1'
#
loop_
_entity.id
_entity.type
_entity.pdbx_description
1 polymer ?
#
loop_
_entity_poly.entity_id
_entity_poly.type
_entity_poly.pdbx_seq_one_letter_code
_entity_poly.pdbx_strand_id
1 'polypeptide(L)'
;MTQRILLGIVLLSLSACTPETKPKVHRLESTKRAIYDAFVYVNRIPEKPEEGETAEDIAGRIFGRLANQEGRVLLKLPAGMDRDSYLAFKTFFRYEGEKQVGNCAACHSPAEFADSKTHVVTRGGKAVSTPSLRNLDLGSEELEKVILAKIAASSLKQAGKADEIDDAYSAIRLDKRDVPGLVAYLDLLRDVPDEKFRDLILEATVLDTTGDLDDQ
;
A
#
# COMPACT_ATOMS: atom_id res chain seq x y z
N MET A 1 -56.76 46.36 -49.04
CA MET A 1 -55.82 45.50 -49.78
C MET A 1 -54.86 44.88 -48.79
N THR A 2 -54.77 43.57 -48.85
CA THR A 2 -54.28 42.62 -47.87
C THR A 2 -52.75 42.56 -47.85
N GLN A 3 -52.14 42.74 -46.69
CA GLN A 3 -50.70 42.50 -46.49
C GLN A 3 -50.51 41.08 -45.96
N ARG A 4 -49.82 40.26 -46.76
CA ARG A 4 -49.20 38.99 -46.36
C ARG A 4 -48.04 39.28 -45.39
N ILE A 5 -47.79 38.40 -44.43
CA ILE A 5 -46.53 37.65 -44.30
C ILE A 5 -46.70 36.54 -43.25
N LEU A 6 -46.16 35.40 -43.62
CA LEU A 6 -46.23 34.08 -43.03
C LEU A 6 -45.02 33.87 -42.10
N LEU A 7 -45.24 33.07 -41.05
CA LEU A 7 -44.34 32.02 -40.52
C LEU A 7 -42.95 32.39 -39.95
N GLY A 8 -42.65 31.78 -38.79
CA GLY A 8 -41.28 31.37 -38.47
C GLY A 8 -40.89 31.46 -37.01
N ILE A 9 -41.55 30.73 -36.12
CA ILE A 9 -41.01 30.46 -34.78
C ILE A 9 -39.86 29.45 -34.95
N VAL A 10 -38.62 29.94 -34.85
CA VAL A 10 -37.43 29.10 -34.75
C VAL A 10 -37.24 28.76 -33.27
N LEU A 11 -37.65 27.55 -32.86
CA LEU A 11 -37.19 26.94 -31.62
C LEU A 11 -35.74 26.49 -31.83
N LEU A 12 -34.79 27.28 -31.33
CA LEU A 12 -33.41 26.83 -31.13
C LEU A 12 -33.40 25.87 -29.93
N SER A 13 -33.40 24.57 -30.21
CA SER A 13 -33.05 23.55 -29.23
C SER A 13 -31.55 23.68 -28.90
N LEU A 14 -31.26 24.36 -27.79
CA LEU A 14 -29.99 24.24 -27.09
C LEU A 14 -29.86 22.81 -26.59
N SER A 15 -29.26 21.95 -27.40
CA SER A 15 -28.75 20.65 -26.96
C SER A 15 -27.59 20.94 -26.01
N ALA A 16 -27.88 21.06 -24.72
CA ALA A 16 -26.86 21.10 -23.70
C ALA A 16 -26.08 19.78 -23.79
N CYS A 17 -24.85 19.86 -24.30
CA CYS A 17 -23.89 18.76 -24.18
C CYS A 17 -23.63 18.61 -22.69
N THR A 18 -24.27 17.61 -22.06
CA THR A 18 -23.96 17.25 -20.68
C THR A 18 -22.48 16.90 -20.62
N PRO A 19 -21.68 17.47 -19.70
CA PRO A 19 -20.30 17.04 -19.55
C PRO A 19 -20.30 15.53 -19.32
N GLU A 20 -19.52 14.80 -20.12
CA GLU A 20 -19.35 13.37 -19.94
C GLU A 20 -18.99 13.12 -18.47
N THR A 21 -19.87 12.44 -17.75
CA THR A 21 -19.56 11.90 -16.45
C THR A 21 -18.40 10.92 -16.66
N LYS A 22 -17.18 11.32 -16.25
CA LYS A 22 -15.99 10.44 -16.29
C LYS A 22 -16.43 9.04 -15.85
N PRO A 23 -16.29 8.00 -16.70
CA PRO A 23 -16.92 6.70 -16.45
C PRO A 23 -16.35 6.13 -15.16
N LYS A 24 -17.14 6.09 -14.07
CA LYS A 24 -16.68 5.64 -12.74
C LYS A 24 -15.83 4.38 -12.89
N VAL A 25 -14.63 4.37 -12.30
CA VAL A 25 -13.84 3.12 -12.17
C VAL A 25 -14.83 2.15 -11.58
N HIS A 26 -15.04 0.99 -12.23
CA HIS A 26 -16.06 0.04 -11.80
C HIS A 26 -15.97 -0.12 -10.29
N ARG A 27 -17.03 0.41 -9.65
CA ARG A 27 -17.25 0.63 -8.22
C ARG A 27 -16.22 -0.11 -7.35
N LEU A 28 -15.17 0.60 -6.93
CA LEU A 28 -14.32 0.13 -5.85
C LEU A 28 -15.23 -0.07 -4.64
N GLU A 29 -15.36 -1.31 -4.17
CA GLU A 29 -16.21 -1.64 -3.02
C GLU A 29 -15.67 -1.00 -1.73
N SER A 30 -14.35 -0.83 -1.67
CA SER A 30 -13.64 -0.14 -0.60
C SER A 30 -13.77 1.38 -0.70
N THR A 31 -13.86 2.05 0.46
CA THR A 31 -13.77 3.51 0.62
C THR A 31 -12.34 4.00 0.86
N LYS A 32 -11.35 3.10 0.90
CA LYS A 32 -9.94 3.44 1.13
C LYS A 32 -9.34 4.08 -0.13
N ARG A 33 -8.49 5.10 0.03
CA ARG A 33 -8.03 5.96 -1.06
C ARG A 33 -6.53 6.23 -1.01
N ALA A 34 -5.73 5.36 -0.40
CA ALA A 34 -4.29 5.53 -0.36
C ALA A 34 -3.65 5.09 -1.69
N ILE A 35 -2.44 5.57 -1.99
CA ILE A 35 -1.70 5.10 -3.18
C ILE A 35 -1.51 3.57 -3.13
N TYR A 36 -1.32 3.01 -1.94
CA TYR A 36 -1.34 1.58 -1.70
C TYR A 36 -2.63 0.89 -2.20
N ASP A 37 -3.81 1.48 -1.98
CA ASP A 37 -5.07 0.87 -2.42
C ASP A 37 -5.20 0.89 -3.96
N ALA A 38 -4.68 1.93 -4.62
CA ALA A 38 -4.57 1.96 -6.08
C ALA A 38 -3.60 0.87 -6.57
N PHE A 39 -2.45 0.68 -5.91
CA PHE A 39 -1.48 -0.37 -6.22
C PHE A 39 -2.08 -1.77 -6.08
N VAL A 40 -2.79 -2.02 -4.99
CA VAL A 40 -3.49 -3.29 -4.75
C VAL A 40 -4.55 -3.53 -5.83
N TYR A 41 -5.34 -2.52 -6.18
CA TYR A 41 -6.37 -2.61 -7.20
C TYR A 41 -5.80 -2.95 -8.58
N VAL A 42 -4.85 -2.16 -9.08
CA VAL A 42 -4.32 -2.33 -10.46
C VAL A 42 -3.59 -3.66 -10.63
N ASN A 43 -3.04 -4.20 -9.54
CA ASN A 43 -2.32 -5.48 -9.55
C ASN A 43 -3.17 -6.65 -9.05
N ARG A 44 -4.42 -6.44 -8.63
CA ARG A 44 -5.33 -7.45 -8.09
C ARG A 44 -4.76 -8.18 -6.87
N ILE A 45 -3.99 -7.48 -6.03
CA ILE A 45 -3.40 -8.02 -4.81
C ILE A 45 -4.53 -8.31 -3.79
N PRO A 46 -4.46 -9.38 -2.97
CA PRO A 46 -5.41 -9.58 -1.89
C PRO A 46 -5.48 -8.37 -0.95
N GLU A 47 -6.67 -7.81 -0.74
CA GLU A 47 -6.86 -6.60 0.08
C GLU A 47 -6.80 -6.87 1.60
N LYS A 48 -7.10 -8.11 2.00
CA LYS A 48 -7.15 -8.55 3.41
C LYS A 48 -6.95 -10.06 3.52
N PRO A 49 -6.62 -10.55 4.72
CA PRO A 49 -6.61 -11.98 5.00
C PRO A 49 -7.99 -12.61 4.85
N GLU A 50 -8.02 -13.85 4.39
CA GLU A 50 -9.17 -14.74 4.50
C GLU A 50 -9.34 -15.25 5.94
N GLU A 51 -10.50 -15.83 6.24
CA GLU A 51 -10.78 -16.35 7.59
C GLU A 51 -9.80 -17.48 7.94
N GLY A 52 -9.07 -17.33 9.05
CA GLY A 52 -8.06 -18.28 9.48
C GLY A 52 -6.70 -18.17 8.74
N GLU A 53 -6.58 -17.28 7.76
CA GLU A 53 -5.31 -17.01 7.05
C GLU A 53 -4.32 -16.33 8.01
N THR A 54 -3.10 -16.87 8.11
CA THR A 54 -2.03 -16.23 8.89
C THR A 54 -1.42 -15.06 8.12
N ALA A 55 -0.60 -14.25 8.81
CA ALA A 55 0.15 -13.18 8.14
C ALA A 55 1.13 -13.72 7.08
N GLU A 56 1.70 -14.90 7.31
CA GLU A 56 2.61 -15.56 6.36
C GLU A 56 1.84 -16.05 5.13
N ASP A 57 0.65 -16.64 5.33
CA ASP A 57 -0.19 -17.12 4.23
C ASP A 57 -0.58 -15.98 3.26
N ILE A 58 -1.08 -14.86 3.79
CA ILE A 58 -1.43 -13.71 2.95
C ILE A 58 -0.19 -13.12 2.27
N ALA A 59 0.94 -13.01 2.99
CA ALA A 59 2.19 -12.55 2.40
C ALA A 59 2.62 -13.46 1.24
N GLY A 60 2.52 -14.78 1.40
CA GLY A 60 2.78 -15.77 0.35
C GLY A 60 1.89 -15.58 -0.88
N ARG A 61 0.58 -15.34 -0.70
CA ARG A 61 -0.32 -15.06 -1.83
C ARG A 61 0.00 -13.74 -2.53
N ILE A 62 0.36 -12.72 -1.77
CA ILE A 62 0.83 -11.43 -2.29
C ILE A 62 2.08 -11.66 -3.14
N PHE A 63 3.12 -12.30 -2.60
CA PHE A 63 4.37 -12.56 -3.33
C PHE A 63 4.17 -13.44 -4.56
N GLY A 64 3.37 -14.50 -4.47
CA GLY A 64 3.07 -15.37 -5.62
C GLY A 64 2.41 -14.59 -6.77
N ARG A 65 1.53 -13.64 -6.46
CA ARG A 65 0.93 -12.76 -7.46
C ARG A 65 1.93 -11.78 -8.06
N LEU A 66 2.75 -11.13 -7.23
CA LEU A 66 3.77 -10.20 -7.70
C LEU A 66 4.77 -10.90 -8.61
N ALA A 67 5.28 -12.07 -8.21
CA ALA A 67 6.21 -12.85 -9.00
C ALA A 67 5.64 -13.20 -10.38
N ASN A 68 4.34 -13.54 -10.46
CA ASN A 68 3.66 -13.76 -11.75
C ASN A 68 3.61 -12.49 -12.60
N GLN A 69 3.38 -11.33 -12.00
CA GLN A 69 3.30 -10.05 -12.70
C GLN A 69 4.67 -9.55 -13.14
N GLU A 70 5.69 -9.66 -12.28
CA GLU A 70 7.09 -9.33 -12.58
C GLU A 70 7.60 -10.18 -13.74
N GLY A 71 7.43 -11.51 -13.68
CA GLY A 71 7.88 -12.43 -14.73
C GLY A 71 7.17 -12.25 -16.08
N ARG A 72 6.04 -11.54 -16.11
CA ARG A 72 5.28 -11.22 -17.33
C ARG A 72 5.43 -9.76 -17.77
N VAL A 73 6.19 -8.96 -17.02
CA VAL A 73 6.34 -7.51 -17.23
C VAL A 73 4.96 -6.82 -17.23
N LEU A 74 4.12 -7.19 -16.25
CA LEU A 74 2.76 -6.69 -16.07
C LEU A 74 2.53 -5.98 -14.73
N LEU A 75 3.55 -5.93 -13.86
CA LEU A 75 3.44 -5.23 -12.59
C LEU A 75 3.27 -3.74 -12.87
N LYS A 76 2.24 -3.12 -12.27
CA LYS A 76 1.95 -1.70 -12.44
C LYS A 76 2.20 -0.92 -11.16
N LEU A 77 2.84 0.23 -11.27
CA LEU A 77 2.96 1.19 -10.18
C LEU A 77 1.98 2.34 -10.43
N PRO A 78 1.05 2.64 -9.50
CA PRO A 78 0.20 3.83 -9.60
C PRO A 78 1.05 5.11 -9.55
N ALA A 79 0.49 6.22 -10.02
CA ALA A 79 1.16 7.52 -9.90
C ALA A 79 1.51 7.81 -8.43
N GLY A 80 2.75 8.29 -8.19
CA GLY A 80 3.27 8.55 -6.85
C GLY A 80 3.90 7.34 -6.14
N MET A 81 3.87 6.14 -6.73
CA MET A 81 4.65 4.99 -6.27
C MET A 81 5.82 4.73 -7.22
N ASP A 82 7.02 4.70 -6.68
CA ASP A 82 8.24 4.39 -7.43
C ASP A 82 8.79 2.99 -7.11
N ARG A 83 9.88 2.64 -7.79
CA ARG A 83 10.53 1.34 -7.64
C ARG A 83 11.03 1.12 -6.21
N ASP A 84 11.58 2.14 -5.56
CA ASP A 84 12.12 2.02 -4.21
C ASP A 84 11.00 1.77 -3.19
N SER A 85 9.87 2.47 -3.33
CA SER A 85 8.68 2.23 -2.52
C SER A 85 8.08 0.84 -2.76
N TYR A 86 8.14 0.33 -3.99
CA TYR A 86 7.76 -1.05 -4.30
C TYR A 86 8.68 -2.08 -3.64
N LEU A 87 9.99 -1.88 -3.70
CA LEU A 87 10.95 -2.75 -3.01
C LEU A 87 10.76 -2.70 -1.49
N ALA A 88 10.48 -1.52 -0.93
CA ALA A 88 10.16 -1.36 0.47
C ALA A 88 8.84 -2.04 0.88
N PHE A 89 7.82 -2.01 0.03
CA PHE A 89 6.63 -2.83 0.20
C PHE A 89 6.98 -4.32 0.29
N LYS A 90 7.83 -4.84 -0.62
CA LYS A 90 8.31 -6.22 -0.53
C LYS A 90 9.05 -6.46 0.79
N THR A 91 9.92 -5.56 1.23
CA THR A 91 10.62 -5.64 2.52
C THR A 91 9.65 -5.70 3.70
N PHE A 92 8.59 -4.88 3.70
CA PHE A 92 7.57 -4.85 4.76
C PHE A 92 6.86 -6.19 4.95
N PHE A 93 6.48 -6.86 3.86
CA PHE A 93 5.77 -8.14 3.87
C PHE A 93 6.67 -9.37 3.97
N ARG A 94 7.97 -9.23 3.66
CA ARG A 94 8.91 -10.36 3.65
C ARG A 94 9.06 -10.93 5.06
N TYR A 95 8.79 -12.23 5.20
CA TYR A 95 8.87 -12.98 6.47
C TYR A 95 10.06 -13.97 6.50
N GLU A 96 10.71 -14.21 5.36
CA GLU A 96 11.84 -15.14 5.23
C GLU A 96 13.03 -14.56 4.44
N GLY A 97 14.21 -15.15 4.63
CA GLY A 97 15.46 -14.75 3.97
C GLY A 97 16.50 -14.18 4.94
N GLU A 98 17.67 -13.84 4.40
CA GLU A 98 18.83 -13.40 5.21
C GLU A 98 18.91 -11.88 5.38
N LYS A 99 18.30 -11.12 4.46
CA LYS A 99 18.34 -9.66 4.40
C LYS A 99 16.98 -9.10 3.97
N GLN A 100 16.71 -7.85 4.36
CA GLN A 100 15.50 -7.11 4.00
C GLN A 100 14.20 -7.83 4.40
N VAL A 101 14.25 -8.54 5.53
CA VAL A 101 13.10 -9.22 6.12
C VAL A 101 12.47 -8.27 7.12
N GLY A 102 11.42 -7.56 6.75
CA GLY A 102 10.74 -6.64 7.65
C GLY A 102 9.85 -7.36 8.65
N ASN A 103 9.23 -8.46 8.24
CA ASN A 103 8.20 -9.21 8.97
C ASN A 103 7.12 -8.29 9.60
N CYS A 104 6.89 -7.11 9.03
CA CYS A 104 6.07 -6.07 9.64
C CYS A 104 4.58 -6.45 9.58
N ALA A 105 4.20 -7.15 8.50
CA ALA A 105 2.85 -7.65 8.29
C ALA A 105 2.40 -8.70 9.33
N ALA A 106 3.33 -9.29 10.12
CA ALA A 106 3.00 -10.22 11.19
C ALA A 106 2.05 -9.62 12.25
N CYS A 107 2.22 -8.33 12.55
CA CYS A 107 1.30 -7.56 13.39
C CYS A 107 0.49 -6.54 12.57
N HIS A 108 1.09 -5.96 11.52
CA HIS A 108 0.48 -4.94 10.70
C HIS A 108 -0.14 -5.51 9.41
N SER A 109 -1.04 -6.48 9.57
CA SER A 109 -1.71 -7.14 8.45
C SER A 109 -2.74 -6.23 7.75
N PRO A 110 -2.89 -6.31 6.41
CA PRO A 110 -4.00 -5.68 5.70
C PRO A 110 -5.38 -6.10 6.25
N ALA A 111 -6.47 -5.35 6.05
CA ALA A 111 -6.57 -4.10 5.28
C ALA A 111 -6.22 -2.84 6.08
N GLU A 112 -6.29 -2.89 7.42
CA GLU A 112 -6.04 -1.75 8.31
C GLU A 112 -4.57 -1.60 8.72
N PHE A 113 -3.71 -2.54 8.33
CA PHE A 113 -2.33 -2.62 8.82
C PHE A 113 -2.27 -2.73 10.35
N ALA A 114 -3.17 -3.54 10.90
CA ALA A 114 -3.26 -3.88 12.31
C ALA A 114 -4.00 -5.21 12.46
N ASP A 115 -3.54 -6.06 13.35
CA ASP A 115 -4.15 -7.35 13.67
C ASP A 115 -5.14 -7.28 14.85
N SER A 116 -5.35 -6.08 15.41
CA SER A 116 -6.19 -5.83 16.59
C SER A 116 -5.79 -6.62 17.84
N LYS A 117 -4.57 -7.16 17.89
CA LYS A 117 -4.01 -7.84 19.05
C LYS A 117 -3.10 -6.90 19.84
N THR A 118 -2.65 -7.38 21.00
CA THR A 118 -1.69 -6.66 21.84
C THR A 118 -0.36 -7.37 21.84
N HIS A 119 0.74 -6.62 21.71
CA HIS A 119 2.10 -7.17 21.64
C HIS A 119 3.03 -6.41 22.58
N VAL A 120 4.00 -7.12 23.15
CA VAL A 120 5.13 -6.48 23.82
C VAL A 120 6.17 -6.18 22.75
N VAL A 121 6.47 -4.89 22.56
CA VAL A 121 7.33 -4.41 21.45
C VAL A 121 8.59 -3.69 21.93
N THR A 122 8.78 -3.63 23.25
CA THR A 122 9.94 -3.03 23.91
C THR A 122 10.30 -3.85 25.14
N ARG A 123 11.60 -3.88 25.47
CA ARG A 123 12.12 -4.59 26.64
C ARG A 123 11.56 -4.00 27.93
N GLY A 124 11.03 -4.84 28.81
CA GLY A 124 10.35 -4.43 30.05
C GLY A 124 9.07 -3.62 29.82
N GLY A 125 8.59 -3.55 28.57
CA GLY A 125 7.36 -2.86 28.20
C GLY A 125 6.11 -3.66 28.54
N LYS A 126 4.96 -3.00 28.48
CA LYS A 126 3.66 -3.67 28.56
C LYS A 126 3.17 -4.04 27.15
N ALA A 127 2.28 -5.02 27.08
CA ALA A 127 1.58 -5.32 25.85
C ALA A 127 0.73 -4.10 25.45
N VAL A 128 0.85 -3.67 24.19
CA VAL A 128 0.11 -2.55 23.61
C VAL A 128 -0.65 -3.01 22.38
N SER A 129 -1.84 -2.47 22.14
CA SER A 129 -2.61 -2.77 20.94
C SER A 129 -1.83 -2.34 19.69
N THR A 130 -1.86 -3.15 18.65
CA THR A 130 -1.32 -2.78 17.33
C THR A 130 -2.13 -1.61 16.75
N PRO A 131 -1.55 -0.41 16.55
CA PRO A 131 -2.26 0.67 15.90
C PRO A 131 -2.34 0.43 14.39
N SER A 132 -3.38 0.97 13.74
CA SER A 132 -3.42 1.05 12.28
C SER A 132 -2.26 1.91 11.77
N LEU A 133 -1.65 1.48 10.66
CA LEU A 133 -0.65 2.30 9.95
C LEU A 133 -1.27 3.19 8.86
N ARG A 134 -2.60 3.18 8.69
CA ARG A 134 -3.26 4.08 7.76
C ARG A 134 -3.31 5.49 8.32
N ASN A 135 -3.07 6.47 7.45
CA ASN A 135 -3.19 7.90 7.80
C ASN A 135 -2.44 8.30 9.10
N LEU A 136 -1.25 7.74 9.33
CA LEU A 136 -0.47 8.07 10.53
C LEU A 136 -0.17 9.57 10.59
N ASP A 137 -0.49 10.18 11.73
CA ASP A 137 -0.15 11.56 12.05
C ASP A 137 1.28 11.64 12.61
N LEU A 138 2.25 11.15 11.82
CA LEU A 138 3.67 11.19 12.14
C LEU A 138 4.44 11.74 10.93
N GLY A 139 5.45 12.56 11.18
CA GLY A 139 6.39 13.00 10.16
C GLY A 139 7.43 11.92 9.82
N SER A 140 8.14 12.10 8.70
CA SER A 140 9.16 11.15 8.24
C SER A 140 10.28 10.92 9.27
N GLU A 141 10.71 11.97 9.99
CA GLU A 141 11.75 11.85 11.03
C GLU A 141 11.29 11.02 12.23
N GLU A 142 10.01 11.16 12.63
CA GLU A 142 9.43 10.39 13.73
C GLU A 142 9.23 8.92 13.33
N LEU A 143 8.77 8.68 12.10
CA LEU A 143 8.69 7.32 11.54
C LEU A 143 10.05 6.65 11.46
N GLU A 144 11.09 7.36 11.02
CA GLU A 144 12.47 6.85 11.00
C GLU A 144 12.91 6.41 12.41
N LYS A 145 12.69 7.26 13.43
CA LYS A 145 13.01 6.93 14.83
C LYS A 145 12.25 5.70 15.31
N VAL A 146 10.97 5.58 14.97
CA VAL A 146 10.15 4.41 15.33
C VAL A 146 10.71 3.15 14.68
N ILE A 147 10.97 3.15 13.38
CA ILE A 147 11.50 1.97 12.66
C ILE A 147 12.87 1.56 13.22
N LEU A 148 13.77 2.52 13.46
CA LEU A 148 15.07 2.23 14.09
C LEU A 148 14.91 1.60 15.47
N ALA A 149 13.94 2.06 16.27
CA ALA A 149 13.63 1.43 17.56
C ALA A 149 13.12 -0.01 17.40
N LYS A 150 12.35 -0.32 16.34
CA LYS A 150 11.92 -1.68 16.01
C LYS A 150 13.10 -2.59 15.65
N ILE A 151 14.04 -2.08 14.86
CA ILE A 151 15.29 -2.80 14.50
C ILE A 151 16.12 -3.09 15.77
N ALA A 152 16.23 -2.12 16.68
CA ALA A 152 16.93 -2.31 17.95
C ALA A 152 16.25 -3.35 18.85
N ALA A 153 14.91 -3.30 18.95
CA ALA A 153 14.11 -4.28 19.69
C ALA A 153 14.29 -5.70 19.13
N SER A 154 14.31 -5.84 17.80
CA SER A 154 14.58 -7.10 17.12
C SER A 154 15.96 -7.66 17.47
N SER A 155 17.00 -6.83 17.41
CA SER A 155 18.36 -7.21 17.79
C SER A 155 18.43 -7.73 19.24
N LEU A 156 17.68 -7.12 20.17
CA LEU A 156 17.62 -7.56 21.56
C LEU A 156 16.91 -8.92 21.71
N LYS A 157 15.79 -9.12 21.01
CA LYS A 157 15.06 -10.39 20.99
C LYS A 157 15.92 -11.53 20.43
N GLN A 158 16.60 -11.30 19.30
CA GLN A 158 17.49 -12.29 18.68
C GLN A 158 18.69 -12.66 19.56
N ALA A 159 19.17 -11.72 20.38
CA ALA A 159 20.25 -11.96 21.32
C ALA A 159 19.80 -12.64 22.64
N GLY A 160 18.51 -12.99 22.79
CA GLY A 160 17.96 -13.55 24.03
C GLY A 160 17.99 -12.58 25.21
N LYS A 161 18.02 -11.26 24.93
CA LYS A 161 18.10 -10.21 25.97
C LYS A 161 16.75 -9.57 26.31
N ALA A 162 15.71 -9.94 25.57
CA ALA A 162 14.37 -9.41 25.69
C ALA A 162 13.35 -10.46 25.20
N ASP A 163 13.32 -11.61 25.86
CA ASP A 163 12.46 -12.74 25.49
C ASP A 163 10.97 -12.40 25.57
N GLU A 164 10.61 -11.39 26.35
CA GLU A 164 9.25 -10.87 26.46
C GLU A 164 8.75 -10.14 25.20
N ILE A 165 9.65 -9.66 24.33
CA ILE A 165 9.26 -9.02 23.06
C ILE A 165 8.63 -10.08 22.15
N ASP A 166 7.61 -9.71 21.39
CA ASP A 166 6.89 -10.61 20.49
C ASP A 166 7.83 -11.42 19.57
N ASP A 167 7.54 -12.71 19.38
CA ASP A 167 8.37 -13.63 18.61
C ASP A 167 8.54 -13.21 17.15
N ALA A 168 7.59 -12.45 16.59
CA ALA A 168 7.71 -11.90 15.24
C ALA A 168 8.97 -11.03 15.04
N TYR A 169 9.47 -10.39 16.11
CA TYR A 169 10.70 -9.58 16.06
C TYR A 169 11.95 -10.42 15.82
N SER A 170 11.91 -11.72 16.15
CA SER A 170 13.05 -12.62 15.94
C SER A 170 13.36 -12.86 14.45
N ALA A 171 12.38 -12.67 13.56
CA ALA A 171 12.53 -12.86 12.12
C ALA A 171 13.02 -11.60 11.38
N ILE A 172 12.98 -10.42 12.01
CA ILE A 172 13.36 -9.17 11.34
C ILE A 172 14.87 -9.18 11.00
N ARG A 173 15.20 -8.87 9.74
CA ARG A 173 16.57 -8.75 9.20
C ARG A 173 16.66 -7.43 8.41
N LEU A 174 16.56 -6.33 9.13
CA LEU A 174 16.64 -4.97 8.59
C LEU A 174 17.87 -4.26 9.14
N ASP A 175 18.41 -3.34 8.35
CA ASP A 175 19.40 -2.39 8.82
C ASP A 175 19.03 -0.94 8.47
N LYS A 176 19.89 0.00 8.83
CA LYS A 176 19.63 1.44 8.65
C LYS A 176 19.37 1.82 7.19
N ARG A 177 19.92 1.09 6.22
CA ARG A 177 19.76 1.36 4.78
C ARG A 177 18.34 1.07 4.29
N ASP A 178 17.61 0.17 4.97
CA ASP A 178 16.23 -0.16 4.60
C ASP A 178 15.21 0.88 5.07
N VAL A 179 15.59 1.72 6.05
CA VAL A 179 14.65 2.63 6.74
C VAL A 179 14.05 3.69 5.83
N PRO A 180 14.80 4.41 4.96
CA PRO A 180 14.21 5.42 4.09
C PRO A 180 13.13 4.85 3.17
N GLY A 181 13.36 3.66 2.61
CA GLY A 181 12.38 2.98 1.77
C GLY A 181 11.11 2.63 2.55
N LEU A 182 11.26 2.08 3.77
CA LEU A 182 10.10 1.76 4.62
C LEU A 182 9.30 3.02 5.01
N VAL A 183 9.97 4.14 5.29
CA VAL A 183 9.29 5.43 5.55
C VAL A 183 8.50 5.88 4.32
N ALA A 184 9.10 5.82 3.12
CA ALA A 184 8.42 6.17 1.87
C ALA A 184 7.21 5.27 1.62
N TYR A 185 7.35 3.95 1.83
CA TYR A 185 6.25 3.01 1.71
C TYR A 185 5.10 3.33 2.69
N LEU A 186 5.39 3.64 3.96
CA LEU A 186 4.36 4.00 4.93
C LEU A 186 3.62 5.28 4.56
N ASP A 187 4.26 6.21 3.84
CA ASP A 187 3.61 7.41 3.33
C ASP A 187 2.53 7.09 2.26
N LEU A 188 2.71 5.99 1.51
CA LEU A 188 1.72 5.49 0.55
C LEU A 188 0.44 4.96 1.21
N LEU A 189 0.39 4.86 2.54
CA LEU A 189 -0.78 4.47 3.33
C LEU A 189 -1.65 5.66 3.76
N ARG A 190 -1.28 6.89 3.35
CA ARG A 190 -2.12 8.08 3.50
C ARG A 190 -3.13 8.17 2.38
N ASP A 191 -4.39 8.42 2.74
CA ASP A 191 -5.46 8.64 1.79
C ASP A 191 -5.22 9.91 0.99
N VAL A 192 -5.51 9.83 -0.31
CA VAL A 192 -5.64 11.00 -1.17
C VAL A 192 -7.12 11.42 -1.26
N PRO A 193 -7.41 12.67 -1.65
CA PRO A 193 -8.78 13.07 -1.97
C PRO A 193 -9.43 12.15 -3.02
N ASP A 194 -10.72 11.87 -2.85
CA ASP A 194 -11.50 10.99 -3.72
C ASP A 194 -11.36 11.34 -5.22
N GLU A 195 -11.34 12.65 -5.54
CA GLU A 195 -11.20 13.12 -6.92
C GLU A 195 -9.84 12.78 -7.55
N LYS A 196 -8.79 12.59 -6.75
CA LYS A 196 -7.44 12.25 -7.21
C LYS A 196 -7.21 10.75 -7.31
N PHE A 197 -7.95 9.94 -6.54
CA PHE A 197 -7.73 8.50 -6.48
C PHE A 197 -7.86 7.80 -7.83
N ARG A 198 -8.83 8.23 -8.65
CA ARG A 198 -9.02 7.68 -9.99
C ARG A 198 -7.78 7.87 -10.85
N ASP A 199 -7.16 9.03 -10.77
CA ASP A 199 -6.04 9.39 -11.63
C ASP A 199 -4.82 8.52 -11.29
N LEU A 200 -4.63 8.14 -10.01
CA LEU A 200 -3.61 7.16 -9.59
C LEU A 200 -3.70 5.83 -10.35
N ILE A 201 -4.92 5.36 -10.61
CA ILE A 201 -5.19 4.10 -11.33
C ILE A 201 -4.98 4.27 -12.83
N LEU A 202 -5.48 5.36 -13.40
CA LEU A 202 -5.43 5.60 -14.85
C LEU A 202 -4.01 5.90 -15.34
N GLU A 203 -3.21 6.56 -14.51
CA GLU A 203 -1.83 6.95 -14.82
C GLU A 203 -0.81 5.88 -14.38
N ALA A 204 -1.27 4.72 -13.92
CA ALA A 204 -0.39 3.64 -13.50
C ALA A 204 0.50 3.15 -14.67
N THR A 205 1.80 3.05 -14.40
CA THR A 205 2.82 2.66 -15.38
C THR A 205 3.31 1.25 -15.10
N VAL A 206 3.74 0.54 -16.14
CA VAL A 206 4.37 -0.79 -15.97
C VAL A 206 5.76 -0.59 -15.39
N LEU A 207 6.09 -1.33 -14.32
CA LEU A 207 7.45 -1.35 -13.78
C LEU A 207 8.38 -2.02 -14.79
N ASP A 208 9.42 -1.30 -15.18
CA ASP A 208 10.51 -1.85 -15.95
C ASP A 208 11.42 -2.69 -15.03
N THR A 209 11.46 -4.00 -15.27
CA THR A 209 12.27 -4.99 -14.53
C THR A 209 13.44 -5.52 -15.35
N THR A 210 13.73 -4.92 -16.51
CA THR A 210 14.76 -5.43 -17.44
C THR A 210 16.18 -5.44 -16.86
N GLY A 211 16.46 -4.64 -15.83
CA GLY A 211 17.74 -4.63 -15.11
C GLY A 211 17.86 -5.59 -13.92
N ASP A 212 16.80 -6.35 -13.60
CA ASP A 212 16.70 -7.12 -12.34
C ASP A 212 17.09 -8.59 -12.50
N LEU A 213 17.43 -9.00 -13.72
CA LEU A 213 17.86 -10.34 -14.07
C LEU A 213 19.36 -10.58 -13.80
N ASP A 214 20.12 -9.51 -13.56
CA ASP A 214 21.58 -9.57 -13.42
C ASP A 214 22.07 -9.69 -11.96
N ASP A 215 21.19 -9.49 -10.96
CA ASP A 215 21.52 -9.40 -9.52
C ASP A 215 20.83 -10.45 -8.62
N GLN A 216 20.22 -11.49 -9.20
CA GLN A 216 19.55 -12.58 -8.46
C GLN A 216 20.47 -13.77 -8.16
#